data_AF-A0A914CC73-F1
#
_entry.id   AF-A0A914CC73-F1
#
_cell.length_a   1.000
_cell.length_b   1.000
_cell.length_c   1.000
_cell.angle_alpha   90.00
_cell.angle_beta   90.00
_cell.angle_gamma   90.00
#
_symmetry.space_group_name_H-M   'P 1'
#
loop_
_entity.id
_entity.type
_entity.pdbx_description
1 polymer ?
#
loop_
_entity_poly.entity_id
_entity_poly.type
_entity_poly.pdbx_seq_one_letter_code
_entity_poly.pdbx_strand_id
1 'polypeptide(L)'
;MLPNISIPQATDLIEFWLAGSGLENMNELSTWNYTYLEYLQRLYEIWSQGYDRQGFFDTIHAKYGYKCEDLFSNCVLGGNKDCCKDLFKRQVVPRRGICYQTRRNVNQTDADDIGRLSIYIKAPSSITSPEYNYTQAQIIVYVSDNFDYVTDFPRYYLYPFQFNRMHFTARYIDLMPSRDCTTKIFGKDTECFIKNWLFLNIILPYNCTVPYLNPPYVERIKEVPAGMPVCEPIVIAKDYYDKIQLVHSGTVGYTSNDVGFDNN
;
A
#
# COMPACT_ATOMS: atom_id res chain seq x y z
N MET A 1 -6.40 -24.70 -13.85
CA MET A 1 -7.67 -24.61 -14.61
C MET A 1 -8.45 -23.44 -14.02
N LEU A 2 -9.10 -22.58 -14.81
CA LEU A 2 -9.90 -21.49 -14.20
C LEU A 2 -11.21 -22.06 -13.62
N PRO A 3 -11.65 -21.61 -12.44
CA PRO A 3 -12.92 -22.04 -11.88
C PRO A 3 -14.08 -21.58 -12.76
N ASN A 4 -15.12 -22.41 -12.91
CA ASN A 4 -16.32 -22.06 -13.65
C ASN A 4 -17.28 -21.29 -12.73
N ILE A 5 -17.19 -19.96 -12.75
CA ILE A 5 -17.91 -19.06 -11.84
C ILE A 5 -18.54 -17.89 -12.59
N SER A 6 -19.57 -17.27 -12.00
CA SER A 6 -20.19 -16.07 -12.53
C SER A 6 -19.29 -14.83 -12.36
N ILE A 7 -19.61 -13.72 -13.05
CA ILE A 7 -18.87 -12.46 -12.91
C ILE A 7 -18.89 -11.95 -11.45
N PRO A 8 -20.03 -11.90 -10.73
CA PRO A 8 -20.04 -11.50 -9.32
C PRO A 8 -19.15 -12.38 -8.44
N GLN A 9 -19.19 -13.70 -8.64
CA GLN A 9 -18.32 -14.62 -7.89
C GLN A 9 -16.83 -14.40 -8.21
N ALA A 10 -16.51 -14.01 -9.43
CA ALA A 10 -15.14 -13.66 -9.80
C ALA A 10 -14.68 -12.37 -9.11
N THR A 11 -15.56 -11.36 -9.01
CA THR A 11 -15.29 -10.13 -8.23
C THR A 11 -15.04 -10.45 -6.77
N ASP A 12 -15.93 -11.24 -6.14
CA ASP A 12 -15.78 -11.66 -4.75
C ASP A 12 -14.48 -12.43 -4.51
N LEU A 13 -14.11 -13.31 -5.45
CA LEU A 13 -12.85 -14.06 -5.38
C LEU A 13 -11.63 -13.14 -5.45
N ILE A 14 -11.68 -12.09 -6.28
CA ILE A 14 -10.60 -11.10 -6.40
C ILE A 14 -10.51 -10.28 -5.11
N GLU A 15 -11.63 -9.77 -4.59
CA GLU A 15 -11.66 -9.02 -3.34
C GLU A 15 -11.18 -9.85 -2.16
N PHE A 16 -11.60 -11.11 -2.07
CA PHE A 16 -11.08 -12.09 -1.10
C PHE A 16 -9.57 -12.25 -1.18
N TRP A 17 -9.04 -12.41 -2.39
CA TRP A 17 -7.60 -12.55 -2.59
C TRP A 17 -6.82 -11.26 -2.24
N LEU A 18 -7.34 -10.09 -2.61
CA LEU A 18 -6.72 -8.79 -2.29
C LEU A 18 -6.74 -8.52 -0.77
N ALA A 19 -7.88 -8.73 -0.13
CA ALA A 19 -8.03 -8.62 1.33
C ALA A 19 -7.12 -9.60 2.06
N GLY A 20 -7.11 -10.87 1.62
CA GLY A 20 -6.25 -11.93 2.14
C GLY A 20 -4.76 -11.69 1.86
N SER A 21 -4.43 -10.83 0.90
CA SER A 21 -3.06 -10.34 0.67
C SER A 21 -2.71 -9.15 1.57
N GLY A 22 -3.64 -8.67 2.40
CA GLY A 22 -3.46 -7.57 3.35
C GLY A 22 -3.67 -6.18 2.76
N LEU A 23 -4.48 -6.04 1.70
CA LEU A 23 -4.84 -4.75 1.10
C LEU A 23 -6.15 -4.20 1.69
N GLU A 24 -6.19 -2.91 1.99
CA GLU A 24 -7.37 -2.26 2.59
C GLU A 24 -8.46 -1.91 1.57
N ASN A 25 -9.64 -1.53 2.06
CA ASN A 25 -10.84 -1.12 1.30
C ASN A 25 -11.62 -2.24 0.59
N MET A 26 -11.48 -3.49 1.00
CA MET A 26 -12.37 -4.59 0.62
C MET A 26 -13.57 -4.64 1.56
N ASN A 27 -14.48 -3.67 1.45
CA ASN A 27 -15.54 -3.46 2.46
C ASN A 27 -16.56 -4.60 2.53
N GLU A 28 -16.87 -5.22 1.39
CA GLU A 28 -17.88 -6.28 1.29
C GLU A 28 -17.49 -7.55 2.07
N LEU A 29 -16.18 -7.78 2.31
CA LEU A 29 -15.70 -8.91 3.12
C LEU A 29 -16.37 -8.99 4.49
N SER A 30 -16.70 -7.84 5.09
CA SER A 30 -17.33 -7.76 6.41
C SER A 30 -18.74 -8.35 6.44
N THR A 31 -19.39 -8.48 5.28
CA THR A 31 -20.73 -9.05 5.13
C THR A 31 -20.71 -10.56 4.91
N TRP A 32 -19.54 -11.12 4.58
CA TRP A 32 -19.40 -12.52 4.22
C TRP A 32 -19.25 -13.42 5.44
N ASN A 33 -20.02 -14.49 5.49
CA ASN A 33 -19.89 -15.47 6.56
C ASN A 33 -18.70 -16.42 6.32
N TYR A 34 -18.31 -17.12 7.39
CA TYR A 34 -17.19 -18.05 7.38
C TYR A 34 -17.29 -19.12 6.29
N THR A 35 -18.47 -19.71 6.09
CA THR A 35 -18.71 -20.74 5.06
C THR A 35 -18.46 -20.20 3.65
N TYR A 36 -18.83 -18.94 3.39
CA TYR A 36 -18.57 -18.30 2.11
C TYR A 36 -17.07 -18.03 1.89
N LEU A 37 -16.35 -17.59 2.93
CA LEU A 37 -14.90 -17.43 2.87
C LEU A 37 -14.18 -18.77 2.57
N GLU A 38 -14.64 -19.88 3.15
CA GLU A 38 -14.10 -21.22 2.82
C GLU A 38 -14.40 -21.63 1.38
N TYR A 39 -15.58 -21.27 0.85
CA TYR A 39 -15.91 -21.49 -0.56
C TYR A 39 -14.97 -20.68 -1.48
N LEU A 40 -14.73 -19.41 -1.19
CA LEU A 40 -13.79 -18.56 -1.94
C LEU A 40 -12.35 -19.08 -1.85
N GLN A 41 -11.93 -19.60 -0.70
CA GLN A 41 -10.63 -20.24 -0.53
C GLN A 41 -10.44 -21.45 -1.46
N ARG A 42 -11.45 -22.32 -1.60
CA ARG A 42 -11.39 -23.45 -2.55
C ARG A 42 -11.29 -22.98 -4.01
N LEU A 43 -12.00 -21.91 -4.36
CA LEU A 43 -11.89 -21.30 -5.68
C LEU A 43 -10.51 -20.69 -5.91
N TYR A 44 -9.94 -20.04 -4.90
CA TYR A 44 -8.58 -19.51 -4.93
C TYR A 44 -7.55 -20.61 -5.14
N GLU A 45 -7.67 -21.76 -4.48
CA GLU A 45 -6.78 -22.91 -4.65
C GLU A 45 -6.80 -23.45 -6.09
N ILE A 46 -7.98 -23.49 -6.72
CA ILE A 46 -8.13 -23.86 -8.14
C ILE A 46 -7.50 -22.79 -9.04
N TRP A 47 -7.74 -21.51 -8.75
CA TRP A 47 -7.27 -20.38 -9.54
C TRP A 47 -5.73 -20.23 -9.49
N SER A 48 -5.14 -20.42 -8.32
CA SER A 48 -3.70 -20.32 -8.05
C SER A 48 -2.93 -21.62 -8.31
N GLN A 49 -3.61 -22.68 -8.75
CA GLN A 49 -3.01 -23.98 -8.99
C GLN A 49 -1.75 -23.90 -9.87
N GLY A 50 -0.64 -24.43 -9.35
CA GLY A 50 0.66 -24.44 -10.03
C GLY A 50 1.59 -23.28 -9.66
N TYR A 51 1.13 -22.34 -8.82
CA TYR A 51 1.94 -21.26 -8.28
C TYR A 51 2.03 -21.39 -6.75
N ASP A 52 3.15 -20.96 -6.16
CA ASP A 52 3.14 -20.62 -4.75
C ASP A 52 2.46 -19.25 -4.56
N ARG A 53 2.14 -18.88 -3.32
CA ARG A 53 1.33 -17.69 -3.03
C ARG A 53 2.05 -16.39 -3.45
N GLN A 54 3.37 -16.34 -3.28
CA GLN A 54 4.19 -15.21 -3.73
C GLN A 54 4.20 -15.12 -5.26
N GLY A 55 4.54 -16.21 -5.95
CA GLY A 55 4.60 -16.27 -7.41
C GLY A 55 3.24 -16.04 -8.06
N PHE A 56 2.16 -16.46 -7.42
CA PHE A 56 0.81 -16.15 -7.86
C PHE A 56 0.54 -14.64 -7.78
N PHE A 57 0.82 -14.01 -6.63
CA PHE A 57 0.67 -12.57 -6.45
C PHE A 57 1.47 -11.78 -7.49
N ASP A 58 2.74 -12.18 -7.69
CA ASP A 58 3.64 -11.55 -8.66
C ASP A 58 3.12 -11.69 -10.09
N THR A 59 2.64 -12.89 -10.45
CA THR A 59 2.11 -13.18 -11.78
C THR A 59 0.85 -12.38 -12.09
N ILE A 60 -0.10 -12.33 -11.15
CA ILE A 60 -1.34 -11.58 -11.32
C ILE A 60 -1.05 -10.08 -11.43
N HIS A 61 -0.22 -9.53 -10.55
CA HIS A 61 0.12 -8.10 -10.61
C HIS A 61 0.98 -7.74 -11.84
N ALA A 62 1.87 -8.61 -12.30
CA ALA A 62 2.63 -8.36 -13.52
C ALA A 62 1.74 -8.36 -14.78
N LYS A 63 0.71 -9.22 -14.81
CA LYS A 63 -0.17 -9.39 -15.97
C LYS A 63 -1.35 -8.41 -15.99
N TYR A 64 -1.95 -8.14 -14.84
CA TYR A 64 -3.20 -7.40 -14.70
C TYR A 64 -3.09 -6.17 -13.80
N GLY A 65 -2.01 -6.00 -13.05
CA GLY A 65 -1.78 -4.81 -12.25
C GLY A 65 -1.52 -3.58 -13.12
N TYR A 66 -1.95 -2.42 -12.63
CA TYR A 66 -1.78 -1.16 -13.35
C TYR A 66 -0.29 -0.75 -13.41
N LYS A 67 0.13 -0.32 -14.60
CA LYS A 67 1.49 0.14 -14.88
C LYS A 67 1.61 1.64 -14.67
N CYS A 68 2.84 2.12 -14.75
CA CYS A 68 3.11 3.54 -14.57
C CYS A 68 2.41 4.37 -15.65
N GLU A 69 2.41 3.87 -16.88
CA GLU A 69 1.79 4.48 -18.05
C GLU A 69 0.26 4.46 -17.99
N ASP A 70 -0.31 3.56 -17.19
CA ASP A 70 -1.76 3.51 -16.94
C ASP A 70 -2.19 4.59 -15.94
N LEU A 71 -1.28 5.03 -15.06
CA LEU A 71 -1.54 6.07 -14.07
C LEU A 71 -1.20 7.47 -14.59
N PHE A 72 -0.03 7.65 -15.20
CA PHE A 72 0.44 8.98 -15.61
C PHE A 72 0.20 9.24 -17.10
N SER A 73 -0.32 10.42 -17.41
CA SER A 73 -0.51 10.92 -18.78
C SER A 73 0.66 11.78 -19.23
N ASN A 74 1.08 12.73 -18.40
CA ASN A 74 2.17 13.66 -18.71
C ASN A 74 2.80 14.20 -17.41
N CYS A 75 4.09 14.53 -17.46
CA CYS A 75 4.82 15.12 -16.35
C CYS A 75 5.75 16.25 -16.80
N VAL A 76 5.79 17.30 -16.01
CA VAL A 76 6.64 18.47 -16.23
C VAL A 76 7.39 18.82 -14.95
N LEU A 77 8.70 19.03 -15.07
CA LEU A 77 9.58 19.54 -14.02
C LEU A 77 10.74 20.30 -14.68
N GLY A 78 10.65 21.63 -14.75
CA GLY A 78 11.60 22.45 -15.52
C GLY A 78 11.60 22.14 -17.03
N GLY A 79 10.51 21.55 -17.53
CA GLY A 79 10.38 21.01 -18.89
C GLY A 79 9.69 19.64 -18.91
N ASN A 80 9.35 19.13 -20.09
CA ASN A 80 8.71 17.81 -20.22
C ASN A 80 9.67 16.70 -19.78
N LYS A 81 9.15 15.74 -19.02
CA LYS A 81 9.89 14.57 -18.51
C LYS A 81 9.09 13.31 -18.77
N ASP A 82 9.79 12.19 -18.94
CA ASP A 82 9.15 10.89 -18.93
C ASP A 82 8.74 10.56 -17.47
N CYS A 83 7.43 10.45 -17.23
CA CYS A 83 6.92 10.14 -15.89
C CYS A 83 7.53 8.87 -15.30
N CYS A 84 7.68 7.81 -16.11
CA CYS A 84 7.96 6.47 -15.64
C CYS A 84 9.46 6.14 -15.65
N LYS A 85 10.19 6.75 -16.58
CA LYS A 85 11.63 6.61 -16.70
C LYS A 85 12.39 7.62 -15.84
N ASP A 86 11.98 8.88 -15.86
CA ASP A 86 12.77 9.97 -15.28
C ASP A 86 12.31 10.35 -13.88
N LEU A 87 11.00 10.31 -13.61
CA LEU A 87 10.45 10.88 -12.38
C LEU A 87 10.01 9.86 -11.34
N PHE A 88 9.30 8.80 -11.73
CA PHE A 88 8.68 7.86 -10.82
C PHE A 88 9.28 6.46 -10.93
N LYS A 89 9.25 5.72 -9.82
CA LYS A 89 9.57 4.29 -9.74
C LYS A 89 8.46 3.57 -9.00
N ARG A 90 8.28 2.28 -9.29
CA ARG A 90 7.39 1.41 -8.53
C ARG A 90 7.86 1.36 -7.07
N GLN A 91 6.92 1.46 -6.14
CA GLN A 91 7.13 1.39 -4.70
C GLN A 91 5.95 0.64 -4.07
N VAL A 92 6.16 0.02 -2.91
CA VAL A 92 5.09 -0.59 -2.14
C VAL A 92 4.76 0.27 -0.92
N VAL A 93 3.47 0.44 -0.67
CA VAL A 93 2.94 1.11 0.51
C VAL A 93 2.13 0.08 1.31
N PRO A 94 2.39 -0.08 2.62
CA PRO A 94 1.63 -0.99 3.48
C PRO A 94 0.13 -0.77 3.32
N ARG A 95 -0.64 -1.86 3.24
CA ARG A 95 -2.11 -1.89 3.06
C ARG A 95 -2.63 -1.33 1.74
N ARG A 96 -1.85 -0.54 1.01
CA ARG A 96 -2.22 0.02 -0.29
C ARG A 96 -1.68 -0.78 -1.46
N GLY A 97 -0.63 -1.55 -1.24
CA GLY A 97 0.01 -2.36 -2.25
C GLY A 97 0.94 -1.54 -3.13
N ILE A 98 0.85 -1.73 -4.44
CA ILE A 98 1.77 -1.13 -5.41
C ILE A 98 1.36 0.33 -5.67
N CYS A 99 2.33 1.24 -5.58
CA CYS A 99 2.25 2.67 -5.84
C CYS A 99 3.45 3.15 -6.66
N TYR A 100 3.51 4.45 -6.96
CA TYR A 100 4.62 5.09 -7.67
C TYR A 100 5.20 6.25 -6.85
N GLN A 101 6.48 6.14 -6.50
CA GLN A 101 7.22 7.15 -5.72
C GLN A 101 8.16 7.92 -6.63
N THR A 102 8.39 9.20 -6.35
CA THR A 102 9.43 9.97 -7.04
C THR A 102 10.80 9.30 -6.86
N ARG A 103 11.64 9.32 -7.90
CA ARG A 103 13.01 8.83 -7.86
C ARG A 103 13.86 9.75 -6.99
N ARG A 104 14.96 9.21 -6.46
CA ARG A 104 15.95 10.02 -5.73
C ARG A 104 16.52 11.10 -6.65
N ASN A 105 16.82 12.25 -6.08
CA ASN A 105 17.39 13.42 -6.78
C ASN A 105 16.47 14.10 -7.81
N VAL A 106 15.15 13.86 -7.74
CA VAL A 106 14.16 14.65 -8.47
C VAL A 106 13.94 15.96 -7.70
N ASN A 107 14.80 16.94 -7.98
CA ASN A 107 14.81 18.23 -7.29
C ASN A 107 14.30 19.33 -8.22
N GLN A 108 13.60 20.31 -7.62
CA GLN A 108 13.30 21.56 -8.29
C GLN A 108 14.58 22.42 -8.38
N THR A 109 15.00 22.73 -9.60
CA THR A 109 16.19 23.56 -9.86
C THR A 109 15.85 25.01 -10.22
N ASP A 110 14.64 25.25 -10.72
CA ASP A 110 14.18 26.54 -11.19
C ASP A 110 13.15 27.18 -10.25
N ALA A 111 12.87 28.47 -10.44
CA ALA A 111 11.86 29.21 -9.68
C ALA A 111 10.46 28.56 -9.76
N ASP A 112 9.63 28.71 -8.72
CA ASP A 112 8.33 28.04 -8.53
C ASP A 112 7.44 28.02 -9.78
N ASP A 113 7.38 29.13 -10.52
CA ASP A 113 6.48 29.25 -11.65
C ASP A 113 6.81 28.29 -12.81
N ILE A 114 8.09 27.96 -13.00
CA ILE A 114 8.61 27.16 -14.11
C ILE A 114 9.12 25.78 -13.62
N GLY A 115 9.70 25.75 -12.42
CA GLY A 115 10.36 24.59 -11.83
C GLY A 115 9.43 23.65 -11.06
N ARG A 116 8.14 23.96 -10.92
CA ARG A 116 7.18 23.11 -10.21
C ARG A 116 7.00 21.74 -10.88
N LEU A 117 6.78 20.72 -10.07
CA LEU A 117 6.32 19.42 -10.53
C LEU A 117 4.84 19.51 -10.91
N SER A 118 4.53 19.33 -12.20
CA SER A 118 3.16 19.24 -12.71
C SER A 118 2.91 17.84 -13.24
N ILE A 119 1.86 17.20 -12.77
CA ILE A 119 1.53 15.81 -13.08
C ILE A 119 0.10 15.75 -13.60
N TYR A 120 -0.08 15.12 -14.75
CA TYR A 120 -1.39 14.82 -15.31
C TYR A 120 -1.66 13.33 -15.08
N ILE A 121 -2.67 13.05 -14.26
CA ILE A 121 -2.98 11.69 -13.79
C ILE A 121 -4.25 11.21 -14.48
N LYS A 122 -4.25 9.97 -14.95
CA LYS A 122 -5.42 9.26 -15.49
C LYS A 122 -6.24 8.69 -14.34
N ALA A 123 -7.54 8.47 -14.55
CA ALA A 123 -8.34 7.68 -13.62
C ALA A 123 -8.16 6.19 -14.01
N PRO A 124 -7.38 5.39 -13.27
CA PRO A 124 -7.14 4.00 -13.63
C PRO A 124 -8.41 3.16 -13.46
N SER A 125 -8.53 2.09 -14.23
CA SER A 125 -9.59 1.09 -14.03
C SER A 125 -9.41 0.36 -12.70
N SER A 126 -10.50 0.06 -12.03
CA SER A 126 -10.53 -0.62 -10.73
C SER A 126 -11.70 -1.58 -10.65
N ILE A 127 -11.42 -2.87 -10.42
CA ILE A 127 -12.45 -3.90 -10.28
C ILE A 127 -13.25 -3.74 -8.98
N THR A 128 -12.65 -3.11 -7.97
CA THR A 128 -13.23 -2.87 -6.64
C THR A 128 -13.97 -1.54 -6.56
N SER A 129 -14.40 -1.00 -7.70
CA SER A 129 -15.19 0.24 -7.79
C SER A 129 -16.33 0.13 -8.81
N PRO A 130 -17.19 -0.91 -8.72
CA PRO A 130 -18.29 -1.12 -9.66
C PRO A 130 -19.28 0.07 -9.71
N GLU A 131 -19.49 0.74 -8.59
CA GLU A 131 -20.34 1.93 -8.44
C GLU A 131 -19.83 3.14 -9.23
N TYR A 132 -18.55 3.14 -9.60
CA TYR A 132 -17.91 4.16 -10.45
C TYR A 132 -17.60 3.64 -11.85
N ASN A 133 -18.39 2.69 -12.35
CA ASN A 133 -18.20 2.06 -13.66
C ASN A 133 -16.77 1.51 -13.82
N TYR A 134 -16.29 0.82 -12.78
CA TYR A 134 -14.96 0.22 -12.71
C TYR A 134 -13.81 1.22 -12.93
N THR A 135 -14.01 2.47 -12.51
CA THR A 135 -13.00 3.52 -12.54
C THR A 135 -12.68 3.95 -11.13
N GLN A 136 -11.40 4.18 -10.84
CA GLN A 136 -10.97 4.62 -9.53
C GLN A 136 -11.49 6.02 -9.22
N ALA A 137 -12.35 6.13 -8.21
CA ALA A 137 -13.00 7.40 -7.83
C ALA A 137 -12.06 8.39 -7.14
N GLN A 138 -10.99 7.90 -6.52
CA GLN A 138 -10.06 8.70 -5.73
C GLN A 138 -8.64 8.16 -5.85
N ILE A 139 -7.69 9.08 -6.00
CA ILE A 139 -6.26 8.79 -5.98
C ILE A 139 -5.68 9.37 -4.70
N ILE A 140 -4.88 8.59 -3.99
CA ILE A 140 -4.22 9.03 -2.77
C ILE A 140 -2.78 9.41 -3.11
N VAL A 141 -2.37 10.59 -2.66
CA VAL A 141 -0.99 11.07 -2.75
C VAL A 141 -0.41 11.14 -1.34
N TYR A 142 0.81 10.61 -1.20
CA TYR A 142 1.61 10.68 0.00
C TYR A 142 2.75 11.66 -0.22
N VAL A 143 2.85 12.65 0.67
CA VAL A 143 3.95 13.62 0.66
C VAL A 143 4.83 13.34 1.87
N SER A 144 6.00 12.79 1.60
CA SER A 144 6.98 12.39 2.60
C SER A 144 8.39 12.53 2.02
N ASP A 145 9.38 12.48 2.89
CA ASP A 145 10.78 12.41 2.46
C ASP A 145 11.04 11.14 1.62
N ASN A 146 12.02 11.22 0.70
CA ASN A 146 12.31 10.15 -0.25
C ASN A 146 13.13 9.00 0.40
N PHE A 147 12.52 8.28 1.34
CA PHE A 147 13.09 7.08 1.96
C PHE A 147 12.74 5.81 1.19
N ASP A 148 13.43 4.72 1.53
CA ASP A 148 13.23 3.39 0.93
C ASP A 148 11.90 2.75 1.31
N TYR A 149 11.35 3.18 2.45
CA TYR A 149 10.04 2.78 2.94
C TYR A 149 9.10 3.98 2.89
N VAL A 150 7.82 3.73 2.64
CA VAL A 150 6.78 4.78 2.62
C VAL A 150 5.66 4.40 3.57
N THR A 151 5.29 5.32 4.47
CA THR A 151 4.12 5.17 5.33
C THR A 151 2.87 5.53 4.55
N ASP A 152 1.74 4.99 4.99
CA ASP A 152 0.43 5.31 4.46
C ASP A 152 -0.16 6.60 5.06
N PHE A 153 0.68 7.54 5.50
CA PHE A 153 0.30 8.84 6.08
C PHE A 153 1.44 9.86 5.89
N PRO A 154 1.14 11.17 5.69
CA PRO A 154 -0.18 11.79 5.51
C PRO A 154 -0.81 11.53 4.14
N ARG A 155 -2.15 11.42 4.10
CA ARG A 155 -2.95 11.10 2.90
C ARG A 155 -3.59 12.36 2.33
N TYR A 156 -3.36 12.63 1.03
CA TYR A 156 -4.08 13.65 0.27
C TYR A 156 -4.94 12.98 -0.80
N TYR A 157 -6.25 13.24 -0.78
CA TYR A 157 -7.18 12.66 -1.74
C TYR A 157 -7.35 13.58 -2.95
N LEU A 158 -7.13 13.04 -4.14
CA LEU A 158 -7.36 13.69 -5.42
C LEU A 158 -8.56 13.04 -6.10
N TYR A 159 -9.42 13.89 -6.67
CA TYR A 159 -10.62 13.46 -7.36
C TYR A 159 -10.49 13.70 -8.88
N PRO A 160 -11.14 12.88 -9.72
CA PRO A 160 -11.20 13.10 -11.15
C PRO A 160 -11.73 14.48 -11.53
N PHE A 161 -11.26 15.01 -12.68
CA PHE A 161 -11.69 16.30 -13.24
C PHE A 161 -11.41 17.52 -12.34
N GLN A 162 -10.50 17.39 -11.37
CA GLN A 162 -10.09 18.49 -10.50
C GLN A 162 -8.63 18.85 -10.71
N PHE A 163 -8.35 20.16 -10.69
CA PHE A 163 -6.99 20.69 -10.66
C PHE A 163 -6.59 20.97 -9.21
N ASN A 164 -5.51 20.35 -8.76
CA ASN A 164 -5.00 20.49 -7.40
C ASN A 164 -3.63 21.19 -7.45
N ARG A 165 -3.48 22.30 -6.72
CA ARG A 165 -2.20 22.98 -6.51
C ARG A 165 -1.82 22.85 -5.04
N MET A 166 -0.67 22.23 -4.78
CA MET A 166 -0.14 22.05 -3.43
C MET A 166 1.13 22.89 -3.27
N HIS A 167 1.25 23.57 -2.14
CA HIS A 167 2.45 24.30 -1.75
C HIS A 167 3.05 23.62 -0.52
N PHE A 168 4.32 23.25 -0.62
CA PHE A 168 5.03 22.58 0.46
C PHE A 168 6.11 23.49 1.03
N THR A 169 6.23 23.51 2.35
CA THR A 169 7.30 24.20 3.06
C THR A 169 8.07 23.16 3.86
N ALA A 170 9.32 22.91 3.48
CA ALA A 170 10.20 22.04 4.26
C ALA A 170 10.58 22.74 5.57
N ARG A 171 10.53 22.01 6.69
CA ARG A 171 10.98 22.47 8.00
C ARG A 171 12.07 21.53 8.49
N TYR A 172 13.23 22.09 8.81
CA TYR A 172 14.31 21.34 9.45
C TYR A 172 14.21 21.51 10.96
N ILE A 173 14.20 20.40 11.69
CA ILE A 173 14.19 20.36 13.15
C ILE A 173 15.46 19.64 13.58
N ASP A 174 16.31 20.34 14.32
CA ASP A 174 17.50 19.77 14.95
C ASP A 174 17.21 19.52 16.43
N LEU A 175 17.39 18.29 16.88
CA LEU A 175 17.16 17.89 18.26
C LEU A 175 18.50 17.73 18.97
N MET A 176 18.58 18.22 20.21
CA MET A 176 19.76 17.96 21.05
C MET A 176 19.89 16.44 21.29
N PRO A 177 21.11 15.89 21.31
CA PRO A 177 21.31 14.48 21.59
C PRO A 177 20.68 14.07 22.93
N SER A 178 19.78 13.09 22.89
CA SER A 178 19.11 12.51 24.06
C SER A 178 19.19 10.98 23.98
N ARG A 179 18.98 10.29 25.10
CA ARG A 179 18.83 8.82 25.12
C ARG A 179 17.63 8.36 24.28
N ASP A 180 16.61 9.21 24.14
CA ASP A 180 15.37 8.89 23.43
C ASP A 180 15.43 9.22 21.93
N CYS A 181 16.55 9.78 21.46
CA CYS A 181 16.74 10.14 20.06
C CYS A 181 17.91 9.37 19.45
N THR A 182 17.77 8.94 18.20
CA THR A 182 18.85 8.29 17.46
C THR A 182 19.53 9.29 16.52
N THR A 183 20.85 9.30 16.48
CA THR A 183 21.64 10.11 15.54
C THR A 183 21.70 9.52 14.13
N LYS A 184 21.00 8.40 13.87
CA LYS A 184 20.91 7.77 12.55
C LYS A 184 19.84 8.49 11.72
N ILE A 185 20.27 9.18 10.66
CA ILE A 185 19.42 9.96 9.75
C ILE A 185 18.48 9.02 8.97
N PHE A 186 17.20 9.10 9.37
CA PHE A 186 15.89 8.89 8.73
C PHE A 186 15.55 7.71 7.79
N GLY A 187 14.29 7.26 7.93
CA GLY A 187 13.70 6.02 7.40
C GLY A 187 13.27 5.05 8.52
N LYS A 188 13.89 5.17 9.70
CA LYS A 188 13.63 4.29 10.86
C LYS A 188 12.23 4.41 11.45
N ASP A 189 11.62 5.60 11.48
CA ASP A 189 10.27 5.75 12.03
C ASP A 189 9.24 5.09 11.12
N THR A 190 9.40 5.27 9.81
CA THR A 190 8.63 4.58 8.78
C THR A 190 8.89 3.07 8.82
N GLU A 191 10.15 2.63 8.80
CA GLU A 191 10.51 1.21 8.91
C GLU A 191 9.96 0.60 10.20
N CYS A 192 10.06 1.30 11.33
CA CYS A 192 9.52 0.89 12.63
C CYS A 192 7.99 0.79 12.60
N PHE A 193 7.30 1.75 11.98
CA PHE A 193 5.86 1.70 11.79
C PHE A 193 5.45 0.49 10.96
N ILE A 194 6.07 0.29 9.79
CA ILE A 194 5.78 -0.85 8.91
C ILE A 194 6.07 -2.16 9.62
N LYS A 195 7.21 -2.24 10.29
CA LYS A 195 7.63 -3.41 11.07
C LYS A 195 6.62 -3.71 12.18
N ASN A 196 6.27 -2.74 13.01
CA ASN A 196 5.35 -2.93 14.11
C ASN A 196 3.95 -3.31 13.61
N TRP A 197 3.49 -2.67 12.54
CA TRP A 197 2.23 -3.03 11.90
C TRP A 197 2.26 -4.49 11.42
N LEU A 198 3.27 -4.87 10.62
CA LEU A 198 3.41 -6.21 10.07
C LEU A 198 3.56 -7.25 11.18
N PHE A 199 4.34 -6.94 12.22
CA PHE A 199 4.61 -7.85 13.32
C PHE A 199 3.36 -8.08 14.18
N LEU A 200 2.70 -7.02 14.64
CA LEU A 200 1.56 -7.13 15.56
C LEU A 200 0.29 -7.64 14.87
N ASN A 201 0.08 -7.29 13.61
CA ASN A 201 -1.17 -7.62 12.92
C ASN A 201 -1.09 -8.90 12.09
N ILE A 202 0.10 -9.30 11.61
CA ILE A 202 0.24 -10.42 10.67
C ILE A 202 1.18 -11.50 11.20
N ILE A 203 2.42 -11.17 11.53
CA ILE A 203 3.44 -12.18 11.89
C ILE A 203 3.13 -12.84 13.23
N LEU A 204 2.91 -12.05 14.28
CA LEU A 204 2.68 -12.58 15.62
C LEU A 204 1.39 -13.43 15.70
N PRO A 205 0.25 -13.05 15.07
CA PRO A 205 -0.96 -13.86 15.11
C PRO A 205 -0.91 -15.10 14.21
N TYR A 206 -0.24 -15.04 13.05
CA TYR A 206 -0.40 -16.04 11.99
C TYR A 206 0.89 -16.74 11.55
N ASN A 207 2.06 -16.29 12.03
CA ASN A 207 3.38 -16.84 11.68
C ASN A 207 3.64 -16.89 10.15
N CYS A 208 3.17 -15.87 9.45
CA CYS A 208 3.32 -15.69 8.00
C CYS A 208 3.44 -14.19 7.66
N THR A 209 3.62 -13.86 6.38
CA THR A 209 3.73 -12.47 5.90
C THR A 209 2.79 -12.17 4.73
N VAL A 210 2.69 -10.90 4.36
CA VAL A 210 1.97 -10.43 3.15
C VAL A 210 2.90 -10.41 1.94
N PRO A 211 2.40 -10.69 0.72
CA PRO A 211 3.25 -10.89 -0.45
C PRO A 211 3.99 -9.63 -0.91
N TYR A 212 3.44 -8.44 -0.65
CA TYR A 212 4.03 -7.17 -1.10
C TYR A 212 5.07 -6.60 -0.12
N LEU A 213 5.16 -7.08 1.12
CA LEU A 213 6.23 -6.72 2.08
C LEU A 213 7.28 -7.82 2.23
N ASN A 214 7.33 -8.73 1.25
CA ASN A 214 8.32 -9.79 1.16
C ASN A 214 9.31 -9.48 0.03
N PRO A 215 10.54 -10.03 0.03
CA PRO A 215 11.41 -9.94 -1.14
C PRO A 215 10.70 -10.47 -2.40
N PRO A 216 10.88 -9.83 -3.57
CA PRO A 216 11.87 -8.77 -3.86
C PRO A 216 11.36 -7.33 -3.67
N TYR A 217 10.12 -7.12 -3.23
CA TYR A 217 9.53 -5.77 -3.20
C TYR A 217 10.11 -4.85 -2.13
N VAL A 218 10.56 -5.44 -1.03
CA VAL A 218 11.14 -4.74 0.10
C VAL A 218 12.45 -5.44 0.45
N GLU A 219 13.54 -4.67 0.53
CA GLU A 219 14.78 -5.18 1.14
C GLU A 219 14.47 -5.55 2.59
N ARG A 220 14.82 -6.77 2.99
CA ARG A 220 14.50 -7.37 4.28
C ARG A 220 14.34 -6.33 5.40
N ILE A 221 13.11 -6.13 5.87
CA ILE A 221 12.84 -5.33 7.07
C ILE A 221 13.64 -5.94 8.22
N LYS A 222 14.52 -5.16 8.85
CA LYS A 222 15.40 -5.68 9.90
C LYS A 222 14.56 -6.28 11.03
N GLU A 223 15.03 -7.40 11.56
CA GLU A 223 14.38 -8.16 12.65
C GLU A 223 13.07 -8.85 12.28
N VAL A 224 12.60 -8.77 11.04
CA VAL A 224 11.61 -9.71 10.51
C VAL A 224 12.33 -11.04 10.18
N PRO A 225 11.82 -12.19 10.68
CA PRO A 225 12.38 -13.50 10.35
C PRO A 225 12.52 -13.71 8.85
N ALA A 226 13.69 -14.17 8.41
CA ALA A 226 13.94 -14.43 7.00
C ALA A 226 13.18 -15.69 6.53
N GLY A 227 12.68 -15.67 5.30
CA GLY A 227 12.04 -16.84 4.69
C GLY A 227 10.65 -17.16 5.24
N MET A 228 9.93 -16.16 5.80
CA MET A 228 8.55 -16.40 6.22
C MET A 228 7.65 -16.69 5.02
N PRO A 229 6.76 -17.71 5.13
CA PRO A 229 5.82 -18.01 4.07
C PRO A 229 4.79 -16.89 3.95
N VAL A 230 4.30 -16.66 2.74
CA VAL A 230 3.13 -15.80 2.51
C VAL A 230 1.89 -16.50 3.08
N CYS A 231 1.04 -15.75 3.78
CA CYS A 231 -0.21 -16.25 4.37
C CYS A 231 -1.16 -16.83 3.31
N GLU A 232 -1.96 -17.82 3.68
CA GLU A 232 -3.15 -18.15 2.89
C GLU A 232 -4.15 -17.01 2.96
N PRO A 233 -4.85 -16.65 1.86
CA PRO A 233 -5.79 -15.54 1.87
C PRO A 233 -6.84 -15.67 2.98
N ILE A 234 -7.35 -16.89 3.22
CA ILE A 234 -8.37 -17.15 4.24
C ILE A 234 -7.89 -16.80 5.66
N VAL A 235 -6.59 -16.86 5.94
CA VAL A 235 -6.04 -16.60 7.29
C VAL A 235 -6.23 -15.12 7.65
N ILE A 236 -5.91 -14.21 6.72
CA ILE A 236 -6.10 -12.77 6.94
C ILE A 236 -7.57 -12.39 6.71
N ALA A 237 -8.26 -12.99 5.74
CA ALA A 237 -9.64 -12.66 5.42
C ALA A 237 -10.61 -12.84 6.60
N LYS A 238 -10.40 -13.86 7.44
CA LYS A 238 -11.25 -14.13 8.63
C LYS A 238 -11.24 -13.00 9.65
N ASP A 239 -10.09 -12.35 9.82
CA ASP A 239 -9.89 -11.27 10.80
C ASP A 239 -9.62 -9.92 10.10
N TYR A 240 -10.04 -9.79 8.83
CA TYR A 240 -9.65 -8.71 7.94
C TYR A 240 -9.94 -7.32 8.52
N TYR A 241 -11.13 -7.17 9.11
CA TYR A 241 -11.58 -5.88 9.62
C TYR A 241 -10.68 -5.38 10.76
N ASP A 242 -10.32 -6.26 11.69
CA ASP A 242 -9.51 -5.92 12.85
C ASP A 242 -8.03 -5.75 12.52
N LYS A 243 -7.50 -6.57 11.60
CA LYS A 243 -6.05 -6.62 11.30
C LYS A 243 -5.61 -5.70 10.16
N ILE A 244 -6.52 -5.35 9.26
CA ILE A 244 -6.21 -4.54 8.07
C ILE A 244 -7.01 -3.23 8.07
N GLN A 245 -8.34 -3.32 8.13
CA GLN A 245 -9.24 -2.18 7.87
C GLN A 245 -9.26 -1.15 9.01
N LEU A 246 -9.37 -1.58 10.26
CA LEU A 246 -9.49 -0.70 11.44
C LEU A 246 -8.16 -0.17 11.97
N VAL A 247 -7.02 -0.64 11.45
CA VAL A 247 -5.73 -0.22 11.98
C VAL A 247 -5.50 1.26 11.68
N HIS A 248 -5.34 2.09 12.71
CA HIS A 248 -5.15 3.52 12.51
C HIS A 248 -3.85 3.80 11.73
N SER A 249 -3.93 4.71 10.76
CA SER A 249 -2.77 5.10 9.94
C SER A 249 -1.79 5.88 10.81
N GLY A 250 -0.50 5.56 10.73
CA GLY A 250 0.53 6.24 11.52
C GLY A 250 0.55 5.93 13.02
N THR A 251 -0.30 5.02 13.54
CA THR A 251 -0.20 4.58 14.94
C THR A 251 0.63 3.31 15.08
N VAL A 252 1.69 3.37 15.87
CA VAL A 252 2.28 2.17 16.48
C VAL A 252 1.29 1.72 17.55
N GLY A 253 0.82 0.48 17.49
CA GLY A 253 -0.14 -0.04 18.46
C GLY A 253 0.39 0.09 19.87
N TYR A 254 -0.16 1.03 20.65
CA TYR A 254 -0.10 0.97 22.09
C TYR A 254 -1.19 0.00 22.53
N THR A 255 -0.81 -1.07 23.22
CA THR A 255 -1.78 -1.84 24.01
C THR A 255 -2.51 -0.87 24.92
N SER A 256 -3.83 -1.01 25.02
CA SER A 256 -4.79 -0.15 25.72
C SER A 256 -4.60 -0.05 27.25
N ASN A 257 -3.40 -0.30 27.78
CA ASN A 257 -3.05 -0.18 29.19
C ASN A 257 -2.24 1.07 29.53
N ASP A 258 -1.79 1.86 28.55
CA ASP A 258 -0.85 2.97 28.78
C ASP A 258 -1.44 4.37 28.56
N VAL A 259 -2.74 4.56 28.75
CA VAL A 259 -3.36 5.90 28.68
C VAL A 259 -4.19 6.19 29.91
N GLY A 260 -3.50 6.44 31.02
CA GLY A 260 -4.00 7.35 32.04
C GLY A 260 -3.85 8.79 31.53
N PHE A 261 -4.92 9.33 30.93
CA PHE A 261 -5.06 10.77 30.81
C PHE A 261 -5.45 11.30 32.20
N ASP A 262 -4.47 11.75 32.96
CA ASP A 262 -4.71 12.66 34.07
C ASP A 262 -5.21 13.99 33.48
N ASN A 263 -6.50 14.23 33.65
CA ASN A 263 -7.09 15.55 33.47
C ASN A 263 -6.65 16.43 34.65
N ASN A 264 -5.81 17.43 34.38
CA ASN A 264 -5.71 18.67 35.15
C ASN A 264 -5.45 19.84 34.21
#